data_AF-A0AA36ES32-F1
#
_entry.id   AF-A0AA36ES32-F1
#
_cell.length_a   1.000
_cell.length_b   1.000
_cell.length_c   1.000
_cell.angle_alpha   90.00
_cell.angle_beta   90.00
_cell.angle_gamma   90.00
#
_symmetry.space_group_name_H-M   'P 1'
#
loop_
_entity.id
_entity.type
_entity.pdbx_description
1 polymer ?
#
loop_
_entity_poly.entity_id
_entity_poly.type
_entity_poly.pdbx_seq_one_letter_code
_entity_poly.pdbx_strand_id
1 'polypeptide(L)'
;MLSERQLTLVDLLEQQPCSLNALARQTGVSGRTILRDIDYINFTLSGKARIQPGGSAGYQLDIIDRRSFFQLLQRHDNDDRLLALLLLNPFTPRVQLAASLNLPETWVADRLSRLKQRYERAFCLSSRPGVGHFIDEPEEKRIVLLANLLKKDPLLIPLPGVTRDNIERLNTACESLDAFALMSGEYLASLVLAVYALRNQLTRAWPECRHTLLKNIVEQSGIYLGENAFNTLSGLLETQQQQAMTISADAVASLLQRVPGVAALNIIDTQLVDNITDHLRRCVSAPIWVPEHRQSSMNNLKAAWPAAFDMSLRFIALLREQFAIPLFDSDLIGLYFACALERHQNERQPIILLSDQNAIATINQQAIERDVLNCRVIIARTPGEVISISQEVEPLLIVNNSHYLLNESLKNVLTIKNIISSAGTEQIKSFLATAFIRQQPERFFSESGSFHYSNTPNEGWPDIIRQICTRLVTQHQITDDESQRICAREGEGENLIVNHLAIPHCWSEQKRRFRGFFITLAHTVQVNNEPVSHVLIACAAADARHELKIFSYLASVLCSHPAETICELKGYEAFIGLLKQ
;
A
#
# COMPACT_ATOMS: atom_id res chain seq x y z
N MET A 1 -11.47 -13.61 19.87
CA MET A 1 -11.18 -12.36 19.14
C MET A 1 -9.77 -11.95 19.51
N LEU A 2 -8.95 -11.55 18.54
CA LEU A 2 -7.61 -11.06 18.83
C LEU A 2 -7.70 -9.64 19.41
N SER A 3 -6.86 -9.34 20.39
CA SER A 3 -6.65 -7.97 20.89
C SER A 3 -5.82 -7.13 19.92
N GLU A 4 -5.82 -5.80 20.04
CA GLU A 4 -4.95 -4.92 19.23
C GLU A 4 -3.48 -5.36 19.29
N ARG A 5 -2.96 -5.69 20.48
CA ARG A 5 -1.59 -6.19 20.64
C ARG A 5 -1.35 -7.48 19.84
N GLN A 6 -2.31 -8.40 19.84
CA GLN A 6 -2.20 -9.65 19.09
C GLN A 6 -2.31 -9.41 17.57
N LEU A 7 -3.10 -8.43 17.14
CA LEU A 7 -3.13 -8.00 15.74
C LEU A 7 -1.79 -7.37 15.33
N THR A 8 -1.21 -6.50 16.16
CA THR A 8 0.14 -5.94 15.93
C THR A 8 1.19 -7.04 15.79
N LEU A 9 1.13 -8.10 16.61
CA LEU A 9 2.05 -9.24 16.48
C LEU A 9 1.89 -9.98 15.15
N VAL A 10 0.65 -10.16 14.69
CA VAL A 10 0.38 -10.77 13.38
C VAL A 10 0.91 -9.88 12.26
N ASP A 11 0.70 -8.56 12.33
CA ASP A 11 1.17 -7.62 11.31
C ASP A 11 2.70 -7.57 11.21
N LEU A 12 3.41 -7.55 12.35
CA LEU A 12 4.87 -7.58 12.39
C LEU A 12 5.43 -8.86 11.74
N LEU A 13 4.82 -10.01 12.06
CA LEU A 13 5.25 -11.32 11.55
C LEU A 13 4.81 -11.58 10.10
N GLU A 14 3.78 -10.88 9.61
CA GLU A 14 3.39 -10.89 8.19
C GLU A 14 4.41 -10.13 7.32
N GLN A 15 5.09 -9.13 7.88
CA GLN A 15 6.13 -8.38 7.18
C GLN A 15 7.47 -9.13 7.13
N GLN A 16 7.93 -9.67 8.26
CA GLN A 16 9.21 -10.40 8.33
C GLN A 16 9.31 -11.31 9.56
N PRO A 17 10.20 -12.33 9.54
CA PRO A 17 10.53 -13.08 10.73
C PRO A 17 11.11 -12.18 11.83
N CYS A 18 10.64 -12.36 13.07
CA CYS A 18 11.02 -11.50 14.19
C CYS A 18 11.44 -12.33 15.42
N SER A 19 12.52 -11.94 16.08
CA SER A 19 12.95 -12.59 17.33
C SER A 19 11.95 -12.36 18.47
N LEU A 20 11.90 -13.28 19.44
CA LEU A 20 11.02 -13.13 20.61
C LEU A 20 11.26 -11.82 21.38
N ASN A 21 12.53 -11.42 21.49
CA ASN A 21 12.93 -10.18 22.16
C ASN A 21 12.47 -8.94 21.38
N ALA A 22 12.52 -8.98 20.04
CA ALA A 22 12.01 -7.90 19.21
C ALA A 22 10.50 -7.74 19.36
N LEU A 23 9.75 -8.85 19.28
CA LEU A 23 8.30 -8.85 19.48
C LEU A 23 7.90 -8.32 20.87
N ALA A 24 8.61 -8.75 21.91
CA ALA A 24 8.38 -8.30 23.29
C ALA A 24 8.59 -6.79 23.44
N ARG A 25 9.67 -6.26 22.86
CA ARG A 25 9.98 -4.82 22.89
C ARG A 25 8.95 -4.00 22.13
N GLN A 26 8.64 -4.35 20.89
CA GLN A 26 7.72 -3.60 20.02
C GLN A 26 6.28 -3.56 20.55
N THR A 27 5.88 -4.55 21.34
CA THR A 27 4.54 -4.61 21.95
C THR A 27 4.51 -4.17 23.42
N GLY A 28 5.66 -3.76 23.98
CA GLY A 28 5.77 -3.30 25.37
C GLY A 28 5.47 -4.36 26.43
N VAL A 29 5.62 -5.65 26.13
CA VAL A 29 5.32 -6.76 27.06
C VAL A 29 6.48 -7.74 27.21
N SER A 30 6.42 -8.62 28.21
CA SER A 30 7.45 -9.65 28.42
C SER A 30 7.42 -10.73 27.32
N GLY A 31 8.57 -11.37 27.05
CA GLY A 31 8.64 -12.51 26.12
C GLY A 31 7.69 -13.66 26.50
N ARG A 32 7.41 -13.86 27.80
CA ARG A 32 6.40 -14.84 28.25
C ARG A 32 4.98 -14.46 27.83
N THR A 33 4.67 -13.16 27.83
CA THR A 33 3.38 -12.65 27.35
C THR A 33 3.27 -12.87 25.84
N ILE A 34 4.34 -12.62 25.08
CA ILE A 34 4.39 -12.90 23.64
C ILE A 34 4.13 -14.36 23.34
N LEU A 35 4.78 -15.29 24.04
CA LEU A 35 4.54 -16.73 23.83
C LEU A 35 3.07 -17.11 24.05
N ARG A 36 2.44 -16.57 25.11
CA ARG A 36 1.01 -16.77 25.36
C ARG A 36 0.12 -16.17 24.27
N ASP A 37 0.47 -14.98 23.80
CA ASP A 37 -0.24 -14.33 22.70
C ASP A 37 -0.10 -15.15 21.41
N ILE A 38 1.10 -15.69 21.11
CA ILE A 38 1.35 -16.60 19.99
C ILE A 38 0.50 -17.87 20.10
N ASP A 39 0.44 -18.49 21.28
CA ASP A 39 -0.39 -19.68 21.51
C ASP A 39 -1.88 -19.38 21.26
N TYR A 40 -2.37 -18.24 21.78
CA TYR A 40 -3.75 -17.81 21.59
C TYR A 40 -4.05 -17.45 20.12
N ILE A 41 -3.11 -16.79 19.44
CA ILE A 41 -3.21 -16.46 18.02
C ILE A 41 -3.27 -17.76 17.21
N ASN A 42 -2.35 -18.69 17.42
CA ASN A 42 -2.33 -19.99 16.73
C ASN A 42 -3.61 -20.79 16.94
N PHE A 43 -4.14 -20.78 18.18
CA PHE A 43 -5.44 -21.36 18.48
C PHE A 43 -6.57 -20.68 17.70
N THR A 44 -6.58 -19.33 17.69
CA THR A 44 -7.62 -18.53 17.03
C THR A 44 -7.57 -18.69 15.50
N LEU A 45 -6.37 -18.78 14.92
CA LEU A 45 -6.17 -19.01 13.48
C LEU A 45 -6.58 -20.43 13.05
N SER A 46 -6.65 -21.38 13.99
CA SER A 46 -7.25 -22.70 13.80
C SER A 46 -6.73 -23.44 12.56
N GLY A 47 -5.43 -23.35 12.29
CA GLY A 47 -4.78 -24.03 11.15
C GLY A 47 -4.87 -23.31 9.81
N LYS A 48 -5.50 -22.14 9.73
CA LYS A 48 -5.51 -21.29 8.51
C LYS A 48 -4.19 -20.56 8.30
N ALA A 49 -3.52 -20.25 9.41
CA ALA A 49 -2.16 -19.75 9.46
C ALA A 49 -1.54 -20.15 10.81
N ARG A 50 -0.21 -20.10 10.92
CA ARG A 50 0.51 -20.50 12.11
C ARG A 50 1.78 -19.69 12.30
N ILE A 51 1.96 -19.16 13.49
CA ILE A 51 3.23 -18.60 13.96
C ILE A 51 4.09 -19.75 14.47
N GLN A 52 5.26 -19.92 13.89
CA GLN A 52 6.22 -20.98 14.23
C GLN A 52 7.64 -20.44 14.37
N PRO A 53 8.50 -21.07 15.18
CA PRO A 53 9.92 -20.71 15.23
C PRO A 53 10.61 -21.07 13.89
N GLY A 54 11.15 -20.06 13.23
CA GLY A 54 11.95 -20.13 12.01
C GLY A 54 13.45 -19.98 12.30
N GLY A 55 14.11 -21.08 12.70
CA GLY A 55 15.58 -21.18 12.77
C GLY A 55 16.28 -20.01 13.47
N SER A 56 17.38 -19.51 12.88
CA SER A 56 18.16 -18.38 13.39
C SER A 56 17.48 -17.01 13.23
N ALA A 57 16.36 -16.92 12.51
CA ALA A 57 15.67 -15.67 12.17
C ALA A 57 14.53 -15.29 13.14
N GLY A 58 14.20 -16.16 14.11
CA GLY A 58 13.15 -15.89 15.12
C GLY A 58 11.84 -16.60 14.82
N TYR A 59 10.70 -15.98 15.14
CA TYR A 59 9.36 -16.48 14.81
C TYR A 59 8.92 -15.98 13.44
N GLN A 60 8.16 -16.78 12.71
CA GLN A 60 7.60 -16.45 11.40
C GLN A 60 6.12 -16.83 11.32
N LEU A 61 5.34 -16.08 10.57
CA LEU A 61 3.95 -16.40 10.25
C LEU A 61 3.89 -17.18 8.93
N ASP A 62 3.34 -18.39 8.98
CA ASP A 62 3.09 -19.23 7.81
C ASP A 62 1.58 -19.22 7.50
N ILE A 63 1.21 -18.73 6.32
CA ILE A 63 -0.19 -18.58 5.90
C ILE A 63 -0.56 -19.71 4.96
N ILE A 64 -1.43 -20.61 5.43
CA ILE A 64 -1.83 -21.84 4.71
C ILE A 64 -3.02 -21.55 3.79
N ASP A 65 -4.04 -20.86 4.31
CA ASP A 65 -5.19 -20.39 3.55
C ASP A 65 -5.33 -18.87 3.71
N ARG A 66 -4.87 -18.14 2.69
CA ARG A 66 -4.82 -16.68 2.68
C ARG A 66 -6.20 -16.05 2.78
N ARG A 67 -7.20 -16.60 2.08
CA ARG A 67 -8.57 -16.07 2.08
C ARG A 67 -9.20 -16.20 3.45
N SER A 68 -9.14 -17.39 4.03
CA SER A 68 -9.71 -17.65 5.36
C SER A 68 -8.96 -16.94 6.48
N PHE A 69 -7.64 -16.75 6.34
CA PHE A 69 -6.82 -15.95 7.25
C PHE A 69 -7.26 -14.49 7.28
N PHE A 70 -7.43 -13.86 6.10
CA PHE A 70 -7.91 -12.48 6.02
C PHE A 70 -9.30 -12.33 6.61
N GLN A 71 -10.25 -13.19 6.25
CA GLN A 71 -11.61 -13.16 6.80
C GLN A 71 -11.65 -13.26 8.33
N LEU A 72 -10.77 -14.08 8.93
CA LEU A 72 -10.74 -14.30 10.37
C LEU A 72 -10.20 -13.08 11.14
N LEU A 73 -9.24 -12.38 10.56
CA LEU A 73 -8.62 -11.20 11.13
C LEU A 73 -9.41 -9.91 10.84
N GLN A 74 -10.20 -9.90 9.78
CA GLN A 74 -11.15 -8.83 9.47
C GLN A 74 -12.36 -8.77 10.41
N ARG A 75 -12.52 -9.74 11.34
CA ARG A 75 -13.57 -9.73 12.36
C ARG A 75 -13.37 -8.58 13.35
N HIS A 76 -13.73 -7.37 12.93
CA HIS A 76 -14.08 -6.25 13.80
C HIS A 76 -15.58 -6.33 14.12
N ASP A 77 -16.04 -7.47 14.65
CA ASP A 77 -17.48 -7.79 14.77
C ASP A 77 -18.28 -6.62 15.36
N ASN A 78 -17.72 -5.85 16.29
CA ASN A 78 -18.44 -4.77 16.95
C ASN A 78 -18.50 -3.45 16.14
N ASP A 79 -17.48 -3.11 15.35
CA ASP A 79 -17.49 -1.86 14.57
C ASP A 79 -18.38 -2.01 13.33
N ASP A 80 -18.21 -3.12 12.60
CA ASP A 80 -19.03 -3.43 11.43
C ASP A 80 -20.49 -3.67 11.83
N ARG A 81 -20.77 -4.36 12.95
CA ARG A 81 -22.14 -4.49 13.47
C ARG A 81 -22.72 -3.15 13.92
N LEU A 82 -21.93 -2.29 14.55
CA LEU A 82 -22.39 -0.96 14.95
C LEU A 82 -22.80 -0.16 13.72
N LEU A 83 -21.97 -0.14 12.67
CA LEU A 83 -22.31 0.50 11.39
C LEU A 83 -23.56 -0.12 10.75
N ALA A 84 -23.67 -1.45 10.71
CA ALA A 84 -24.85 -2.13 10.19
C ALA A 84 -26.13 -1.74 10.96
N LEU A 85 -26.07 -1.67 12.30
CA LEU A 85 -27.21 -1.22 13.13
C LEU A 85 -27.59 0.24 12.85
N LEU A 86 -26.63 1.12 12.58
CA LEU A 86 -26.90 2.51 12.18
C LEU A 86 -27.48 2.62 10.76
N LEU A 87 -27.12 1.70 9.85
CA LEU A 87 -27.65 1.68 8.48
C LEU A 87 -29.07 1.11 8.44
N LEU A 88 -29.37 0.11 9.27
CA LEU A 88 -30.68 -0.55 9.34
C LEU A 88 -31.74 0.24 10.06
N ASN A 89 -31.40 1.32 10.77
CA ASN A 89 -32.36 2.10 11.54
C ASN A 89 -32.26 3.58 11.15
N PRO A 90 -33.38 4.30 11.03
CA PRO A 90 -33.34 5.75 10.80
C PRO A 90 -32.57 6.50 11.89
N PHE A 91 -32.73 6.08 13.14
CA PHE A 91 -32.01 6.57 14.31
C PHE A 91 -31.87 5.45 15.34
N THR A 92 -30.71 5.36 16.00
CA THR A 92 -30.46 4.35 17.04
C THR A 92 -29.93 5.00 18.32
N PRO A 93 -30.68 4.96 19.44
CA PRO A 93 -30.18 5.41 20.73
C PRO A 93 -28.94 4.63 21.18
N ARG A 94 -28.05 5.29 21.91
CA ARG A 94 -26.81 4.68 22.42
C ARG A 94 -27.07 3.46 23.32
N VAL A 95 -28.13 3.52 24.13
CA VAL A 95 -28.57 2.40 24.99
C VAL A 95 -28.99 1.18 24.14
N GLN A 96 -29.66 1.40 23.01
CA GLN A 96 -30.05 0.31 22.10
C GLN A 96 -28.81 -0.30 21.42
N LEU A 97 -27.87 0.53 20.95
CA LEU A 97 -26.60 0.04 20.39
C LEU A 97 -25.83 -0.80 21.42
N ALA A 98 -25.75 -0.33 22.66
CA ALA A 98 -25.10 -1.04 23.76
C ALA A 98 -25.74 -2.41 24.02
N ALA A 99 -27.08 -2.46 24.06
CA ALA A 99 -27.82 -3.71 24.24
C ALA A 99 -27.62 -4.68 23.05
N SER A 100 -27.73 -4.19 21.82
CA SER A 100 -27.59 -5.02 20.60
C SER A 100 -26.17 -5.55 20.38
N LEU A 101 -25.15 -4.79 20.79
CA LEU A 101 -23.74 -5.21 20.70
C LEU A 101 -23.27 -5.98 21.92
N ASN A 102 -24.07 -6.06 22.99
CA ASN A 102 -23.68 -6.59 24.30
C ASN A 102 -22.41 -5.90 24.85
N LEU A 103 -22.40 -4.56 24.81
CA LEU A 103 -21.28 -3.71 25.25
C LEU A 103 -21.74 -2.66 26.27
N PRO A 104 -20.84 -2.18 27.15
CA PRO A 104 -21.12 -1.01 27.99
C PRO A 104 -21.41 0.24 27.15
N GLU A 105 -22.33 1.09 27.60
CA GLU A 105 -22.73 2.31 26.90
C GLU A 105 -21.54 3.29 26.71
N THR A 106 -20.61 3.33 27.67
CA THR A 106 -19.38 4.11 27.60
C THR A 106 -18.48 3.67 26.45
N TRP A 107 -18.35 2.36 26.22
CA TRP A 107 -17.56 1.83 25.11
C TRP A 107 -18.19 2.14 23.76
N VAL A 108 -19.53 2.12 23.68
CA VAL A 108 -20.24 2.53 22.46
C VAL A 108 -20.01 4.01 22.16
N ALA A 109 -19.99 4.87 23.18
CA ALA A 109 -19.69 6.29 23.01
C ALA A 109 -18.28 6.54 22.44
N ASP A 110 -17.28 5.85 22.98
CA ASP A 110 -15.90 5.95 22.50
C ASP A 110 -15.77 5.40 21.07
N ARG A 111 -16.42 4.27 20.77
CA ARG A 111 -16.44 3.68 19.41
C ARG A 111 -17.11 4.58 18.38
N LEU A 112 -18.25 5.18 18.71
CA LEU A 112 -18.93 6.13 17.81
C LEU A 112 -18.02 7.31 17.45
N SER A 113 -17.28 7.83 18.43
CA SER A 113 -16.33 8.93 18.21
C SER A 113 -15.18 8.51 17.30
N ARG A 114 -14.60 7.32 17.54
CA ARG A 114 -13.54 6.76 16.70
C ARG A 114 -14.01 6.47 15.27
N LEU A 115 -15.20 5.88 15.10
CA LEU A 115 -15.76 5.59 13.79
C LEU A 115 -16.07 6.87 13.01
N LYS A 116 -16.59 7.90 13.69
CA LYS A 116 -16.81 9.20 13.07
C LYS A 116 -15.51 9.79 12.52
N GLN A 117 -14.45 9.80 13.32
CA GLN A 117 -13.14 10.29 12.87
C GLN A 117 -12.58 9.42 11.72
N ARG A 118 -12.71 8.10 11.84
CA ARG A 118 -12.17 7.15 10.85
C ARG A 118 -12.82 7.29 9.47
N TYR A 119 -14.13 7.49 9.42
CA TYR A 119 -14.89 7.51 8.16
C TYR A 119 -15.28 8.90 7.69
N GLU A 120 -14.77 9.98 8.30
CA GLU A 120 -15.16 11.36 8.00
C GLU A 120 -15.03 11.75 6.53
N ARG A 121 -14.07 11.15 5.80
CA ARG A 121 -13.85 11.36 4.37
C ARG A 121 -14.79 10.54 3.47
N ALA A 122 -15.38 9.46 4.00
CA ALA A 122 -16.21 8.53 3.25
C ALA A 122 -17.71 8.79 3.45
N PHE A 123 -18.15 8.93 4.70
CA PHE A 123 -19.54 9.20 5.03
C PHE A 123 -19.74 9.91 6.37
N CYS A 124 -20.89 10.58 6.52
CA CYS A 124 -21.25 11.35 7.69
C CYS A 124 -21.96 10.50 8.76
N LEU A 125 -21.34 10.40 9.94
CA LEU A 125 -21.98 9.86 11.14
C LEU A 125 -22.43 11.00 12.05
N SER A 126 -23.74 11.06 12.29
CA SER A 126 -24.42 12.16 12.97
C SER A 126 -25.23 11.68 14.18
N SER A 127 -25.63 12.63 15.03
CA SER A 127 -26.48 12.39 16.18
C SER A 127 -27.54 13.48 16.31
N ARG A 128 -28.72 13.09 16.81
CA ARG A 128 -29.81 14.00 17.11
C ARG A 128 -30.18 13.86 18.60
N PRO A 129 -30.13 14.97 19.38
CA PRO A 129 -30.50 14.94 20.79
C PRO A 129 -31.89 14.33 21.01
N GLY A 130 -32.00 13.39 21.95
CA GLY A 130 -33.25 12.72 22.29
C GLY A 130 -33.73 11.64 21.30
N VAL A 131 -33.05 11.45 20.16
CA VAL A 131 -33.46 10.47 19.13
C VAL A 131 -32.40 9.39 18.92
N GLY A 132 -31.12 9.76 18.84
CA GLY A 132 -30.02 8.80 18.70
C GLY A 132 -29.03 9.13 17.59
N HIS A 133 -28.26 8.13 17.18
CA HIS A 133 -27.21 8.23 16.17
C HIS A 133 -27.68 7.65 14.84
N PHE A 134 -27.15 8.15 13.73
CA PHE A 134 -27.52 7.72 12.38
C PHE A 134 -26.41 8.03 11.37
N ILE A 135 -26.49 7.40 10.20
CA ILE A 135 -25.65 7.70 9.05
C ILE A 135 -26.42 8.66 8.14
N ASP A 136 -25.89 9.87 8.01
CA ASP A 136 -26.51 10.98 7.30
C ASP A 136 -26.09 10.96 5.83
N GLU A 137 -26.65 10.00 5.09
CA GLU A 137 -26.33 9.78 3.69
C GLU A 137 -27.57 9.42 2.86
N PRO A 138 -27.56 9.70 1.54
CA PRO A 138 -28.61 9.28 0.62
C PRO A 138 -28.91 7.77 0.65
N GLU A 139 -30.10 7.39 0.22
CA GLU A 139 -30.58 6.00 0.26
C GLU A 139 -29.65 5.05 -0.53
N GLU A 140 -29.22 5.45 -1.73
CA GLU A 140 -28.32 4.69 -2.59
C GLU A 140 -26.99 4.45 -1.89
N LYS A 141 -26.51 5.51 -1.24
CA LYS A 141 -25.27 5.58 -0.52
C LYS A 141 -25.28 4.62 0.68
N ARG A 142 -26.38 4.59 1.44
CA ARG A 142 -26.59 3.66 2.56
C ARG A 142 -26.68 2.21 2.12
N ILE A 143 -27.31 1.92 0.97
CA ILE A 143 -27.38 0.56 0.40
C ILE A 143 -25.97 0.05 0.08
N VAL A 144 -25.14 0.86 -0.58
CA VAL A 144 -23.75 0.49 -0.91
C VAL A 144 -22.90 0.29 0.34
N LEU A 145 -23.03 1.16 1.34
CA LEU A 145 -22.34 1.00 2.64
C LEU A 145 -22.73 -0.33 3.31
N LEU A 146 -24.02 -0.68 3.33
CA LEU A 146 -24.46 -1.93 3.92
C LEU A 146 -23.97 -3.14 3.11
N ALA A 147 -23.97 -3.04 1.78
CA ALA A 147 -23.43 -4.07 0.90
C ALA A 147 -21.93 -4.29 1.14
N ASN A 148 -21.14 -3.23 1.33
CA ASN A 148 -19.72 -3.35 1.69
C ASN A 148 -19.52 -4.15 2.99
N LEU A 149 -20.38 -3.95 4.00
CA LEU A 149 -20.34 -4.71 5.26
C LEU A 149 -20.76 -6.18 5.05
N LEU A 150 -21.86 -6.41 4.34
CA LEU A 150 -22.39 -7.75 4.07
C LEU A 150 -21.51 -8.56 3.11
N LYS A 151 -20.70 -7.91 2.27
CA LYS A 151 -19.66 -8.59 1.48
C LYS A 151 -18.58 -9.20 2.38
N LYS A 152 -18.20 -8.50 3.46
CA LYS A 152 -17.21 -9.00 4.43
C LYS A 152 -17.76 -10.16 5.24
N ASP A 153 -18.98 -9.98 5.76
CA ASP A 153 -19.72 -11.02 6.48
C ASP A 153 -21.22 -10.95 6.13
N PRO A 154 -21.72 -11.85 5.24
CA PRO A 154 -23.13 -11.90 4.88
C PRO A 154 -24.07 -12.19 6.07
N LEU A 155 -23.52 -12.71 7.18
CA LEU A 155 -24.25 -13.05 8.41
C LEU A 155 -23.93 -12.08 9.55
N LEU A 156 -23.34 -10.91 9.24
CA LEU A 156 -22.98 -9.86 10.22
C LEU A 156 -24.15 -9.52 11.16
N ILE A 157 -25.35 -9.49 10.58
CA ILE A 157 -26.65 -9.22 11.21
C ILE A 157 -27.66 -10.29 10.76
N PRO A 158 -28.58 -10.74 11.64
CA PRO A 158 -29.59 -11.70 11.26
C PRO A 158 -30.62 -11.06 10.33
N LEU A 159 -30.71 -11.56 9.10
CA LEU A 159 -31.74 -11.16 8.14
C LEU A 159 -32.88 -12.20 8.15
N PRO A 160 -34.15 -11.79 8.34
CA PRO A 160 -35.27 -12.73 8.40
C PRO A 160 -35.32 -13.62 7.15
N GLY A 161 -35.42 -14.94 7.34
CA GLY A 161 -35.53 -15.90 6.23
C GLY A 161 -34.27 -16.12 5.41
N VAL A 162 -33.16 -15.44 5.71
CA VAL A 162 -31.87 -15.63 5.04
C VAL A 162 -31.02 -16.60 5.84
N THR A 163 -30.62 -17.71 5.20
CA THR A 163 -29.72 -18.73 5.77
C THR A 163 -28.40 -18.78 5.02
N ARG A 164 -27.40 -19.47 5.58
CA ARG A 164 -26.12 -19.70 4.90
C ARG A 164 -26.30 -20.36 3.53
N ASP A 165 -27.19 -21.35 3.43
CA ASP A 165 -27.50 -22.04 2.18
C ASP A 165 -28.13 -21.11 1.13
N ASN A 166 -28.93 -20.12 1.55
CA ASN A 166 -29.45 -19.10 0.62
C ASN A 166 -28.32 -18.23 0.06
N ILE A 167 -27.39 -17.82 0.94
CA ILE A 167 -26.27 -16.96 0.59
C ILE A 167 -25.30 -17.69 -0.36
N GLU A 168 -24.99 -18.96 -0.10
CA GLU A 168 -24.11 -19.76 -0.96
C GLU A 168 -24.70 -19.97 -2.36
N ARG A 169 -26.01 -20.25 -2.45
CA ARG A 169 -26.72 -20.32 -3.75
C ARG A 169 -26.70 -18.99 -4.49
N LEU A 170 -26.99 -17.89 -3.77
CA LEU A 170 -26.97 -16.55 -4.36
C LEU A 170 -25.59 -16.19 -4.91
N ASN A 171 -24.53 -16.38 -4.12
CA ASN A 171 -23.16 -16.11 -4.53
C ASN A 171 -22.80 -16.89 -5.81
N THR A 172 -23.08 -18.19 -5.82
CA THR A 172 -22.79 -19.06 -6.97
C THR A 172 -23.52 -18.61 -8.22
N ALA A 173 -24.80 -18.26 -8.09
CA ALA A 173 -25.61 -17.80 -9.21
C ALA A 173 -25.18 -16.41 -9.71
N CYS A 174 -24.85 -15.50 -8.80
CA CYS A 174 -24.34 -14.16 -9.15
C CYS A 174 -22.98 -14.21 -9.85
N GLU A 175 -22.10 -15.16 -9.52
CA GLU A 175 -20.79 -15.31 -10.20
C GLU A 175 -20.95 -15.72 -11.68
N SER A 176 -22.06 -16.38 -12.03
CA SER A 176 -22.35 -16.80 -13.41
C SER A 176 -23.02 -15.74 -14.30
N LEU A 177 -23.20 -14.51 -13.79
CA LEU A 177 -23.90 -13.43 -14.50
C LEU A 177 -22.96 -12.51 -15.29
N ASP A 178 -22.88 -12.70 -16.60
CA ASP A 178 -22.06 -11.86 -17.50
C ASP A 178 -22.55 -10.41 -17.63
N ALA A 179 -23.84 -10.15 -17.36
CA ALA A 179 -24.45 -8.83 -17.49
C ALA A 179 -23.78 -7.75 -16.61
N PHE A 180 -23.07 -8.17 -15.57
CA PHE A 180 -22.38 -7.31 -14.59
C PHE A 180 -20.89 -7.65 -14.46
N ALA A 181 -20.20 -7.92 -15.58
CA ALA A 181 -18.81 -8.39 -15.61
C ALA A 181 -17.77 -7.51 -14.87
N LEU A 182 -18.08 -6.25 -14.60
CA LEU A 182 -17.21 -5.34 -13.83
C LEU A 182 -17.36 -5.51 -12.30
N MET A 183 -18.30 -6.34 -11.85
CA MET A 183 -18.63 -6.59 -10.45
C MET A 183 -18.39 -8.06 -10.13
N SER A 184 -17.85 -8.38 -8.96
CA SER A 184 -17.78 -9.78 -8.52
C SER A 184 -19.17 -10.28 -8.13
N GLY A 185 -19.42 -11.59 -8.27
CA GLY A 185 -20.67 -12.20 -7.86
C GLY A 185 -20.96 -11.98 -6.37
N GLU A 186 -19.91 -12.00 -5.53
CA GLU A 186 -20.00 -11.70 -4.10
C GLU A 186 -20.49 -10.27 -3.81
N TYR A 187 -20.02 -9.29 -4.58
CA TYR A 187 -20.47 -7.92 -4.41
C TYR A 187 -21.93 -7.76 -4.86
N LEU A 188 -22.31 -8.36 -5.99
CA LEU A 188 -23.70 -8.36 -6.46
C LEU A 188 -24.63 -9.03 -5.43
N ALA A 189 -24.24 -10.17 -4.87
CA ALA A 189 -24.99 -10.84 -3.82
C ALA A 189 -25.12 -9.96 -2.56
N SER A 190 -24.05 -9.26 -2.18
CA SER A 190 -24.10 -8.33 -1.04
C SER A 190 -25.05 -7.15 -1.25
N LEU A 191 -25.17 -6.64 -2.48
CA LEU A 191 -26.16 -5.61 -2.84
C LEU A 191 -27.58 -6.15 -2.74
N VAL A 192 -27.84 -7.36 -3.23
CA VAL A 192 -29.14 -8.04 -3.09
C VAL A 192 -29.51 -8.13 -1.61
N LEU A 193 -28.58 -8.56 -0.75
CA LEU A 193 -28.80 -8.68 0.69
C LEU A 193 -29.02 -7.32 1.37
N ALA A 194 -28.28 -6.28 0.97
CA ALA A 194 -28.44 -4.92 1.50
C ALA A 194 -29.82 -4.33 1.15
N VAL A 195 -30.25 -4.47 -0.10
CA VAL A 195 -31.59 -4.07 -0.55
C VAL A 195 -32.67 -4.89 0.16
N TYR A 196 -32.46 -6.20 0.32
CA TYR A 196 -33.35 -7.06 1.08
C TYR A 196 -33.49 -6.55 2.53
N ALA A 197 -32.38 -6.23 3.18
CA ALA A 197 -32.36 -5.75 4.56
C ALA A 197 -33.09 -4.41 4.73
N LEU A 198 -32.96 -3.51 3.76
CA LEU A 198 -33.54 -2.16 3.77
C LEU A 198 -34.93 -2.08 3.14
N ARG A 199 -35.50 -3.18 2.63
CA ARG A 199 -36.75 -3.22 1.82
C ARG A 199 -37.94 -2.45 2.37
N ASN A 200 -38.06 -2.32 3.69
CA ASN A 200 -39.16 -1.60 4.36
C ASN A 200 -38.89 -0.10 4.58
N GLN A 201 -37.69 0.37 4.23
CA GLN A 201 -37.23 1.75 4.36
C GLN A 201 -36.94 2.43 3.02
N LEU A 202 -37.13 1.71 1.90
CA LEU A 202 -36.90 2.23 0.56
C LEU A 202 -38.02 3.20 0.19
N THR A 203 -37.64 4.43 -0.15
CA THR A 203 -38.55 5.54 -0.43
C THR A 203 -38.43 6.04 -1.86
N ARG A 204 -37.28 5.84 -2.51
CA ARG A 204 -37.06 6.30 -3.88
C ARG A 204 -37.82 5.42 -4.87
N ALA A 205 -38.62 6.05 -5.73
CA ALA A 205 -39.25 5.36 -6.85
C ALA A 205 -38.26 5.20 -8.00
N TRP A 206 -38.07 3.95 -8.43
CA TRP A 206 -37.24 3.61 -9.58
C TRP A 206 -38.12 3.14 -10.75
N PRO A 207 -37.69 3.35 -12.01
CA PRO A 207 -38.38 2.79 -13.17
C PRO A 207 -38.54 1.28 -13.09
N GLU A 208 -39.54 0.75 -13.79
CA GLU A 208 -39.79 -0.69 -13.85
C GLU A 208 -38.62 -1.40 -14.56
N CYS A 209 -38.04 -2.38 -13.88
CA CYS A 209 -36.88 -3.11 -14.35
C CYS A 209 -37.24 -4.21 -15.37
N ARG A 210 -36.37 -4.41 -16.37
CA ARG A 210 -36.49 -5.48 -17.39
C ARG A 210 -35.53 -6.67 -17.20
N HIS A 211 -34.70 -6.69 -16.14
CA HIS A 211 -33.76 -7.78 -15.85
C HIS A 211 -34.46 -9.02 -15.26
N THR A 212 -35.14 -9.78 -16.11
CA THR A 212 -35.84 -11.02 -15.73
C THR A 212 -34.89 -12.10 -15.20
N LEU A 213 -33.67 -12.19 -15.74
CA LEU A 213 -32.67 -13.18 -15.32
C LEU A 213 -32.20 -12.97 -13.88
N LEU A 214 -31.87 -11.72 -13.50
CA LEU A 214 -31.45 -11.39 -12.13
C LEU A 214 -32.57 -11.68 -11.13
N LYS A 215 -33.81 -11.32 -11.48
CA LYS A 215 -34.99 -11.60 -10.64
C LYS A 215 -35.12 -13.10 -10.36
N ASN A 216 -35.06 -13.92 -11.40
CA ASN A 216 -35.16 -15.37 -11.30
C ASN A 216 -34.06 -15.95 -10.41
N ILE A 217 -32.82 -15.48 -10.55
CA ILE A 217 -31.69 -15.95 -9.74
C ILE A 217 -31.88 -15.64 -8.25
N VAL A 218 -32.32 -14.41 -7.94
CA VAL A 218 -32.56 -13.99 -6.56
C VAL A 218 -33.65 -14.86 -5.92
N GLU A 219 -34.76 -15.07 -6.63
CA GLU A 219 -35.88 -15.90 -6.17
C GLU A 219 -35.50 -17.39 -6.03
N GLN A 220 -34.77 -17.96 -6.99
CA GLN A 220 -34.28 -19.36 -6.94
C GLN A 220 -33.27 -19.59 -5.80
N SER A 221 -32.57 -18.55 -5.38
CA SER A 221 -31.69 -18.57 -4.21
C SER A 221 -32.47 -18.53 -2.89
N GLY A 222 -33.80 -18.37 -2.95
CA GLY A 222 -34.70 -18.31 -1.80
C GLY A 222 -34.79 -16.93 -1.15
N ILE A 223 -34.39 -15.87 -1.87
CA ILE A 223 -34.51 -14.48 -1.44
C ILE A 223 -35.61 -13.82 -2.28
N TYR A 224 -36.57 -13.17 -1.63
CA TYR A 224 -37.71 -12.56 -2.31
C TYR A 224 -37.69 -11.05 -2.12
N LEU A 225 -37.58 -10.32 -3.23
CA LEU A 225 -37.66 -8.86 -3.28
C LEU A 225 -39.01 -8.46 -3.89
N GLY A 226 -39.78 -7.65 -3.16
CA GLY A 226 -40.97 -7.01 -3.74
C GLY A 226 -40.59 -6.03 -4.86
N GLU A 227 -41.56 -5.60 -5.66
CA GLU A 227 -41.33 -4.76 -6.85
C GLU A 227 -40.49 -3.52 -6.56
N ASN A 228 -40.82 -2.76 -5.51
CA ASN A 228 -40.06 -1.56 -5.13
C ASN A 228 -38.58 -1.88 -4.83
N ALA A 229 -38.33 -2.95 -4.07
CA ALA A 229 -36.98 -3.35 -3.71
C ALA A 229 -36.20 -3.85 -4.92
N PHE A 230 -36.84 -4.63 -5.80
CA PHE A 230 -36.18 -5.10 -7.02
C PHE A 230 -35.90 -3.98 -8.02
N ASN A 231 -36.81 -3.02 -8.18
CA ASN A 231 -36.59 -1.84 -9.01
C ASN A 231 -35.46 -0.97 -8.45
N THR A 232 -35.35 -0.86 -7.12
CA THR A 232 -34.23 -0.17 -6.46
C THR A 232 -32.89 -0.85 -6.76
N LEU A 233 -32.79 -2.18 -6.57
CA LEU A 233 -31.59 -2.94 -6.89
C LEU A 233 -31.17 -2.72 -8.35
N SER A 234 -32.14 -2.82 -9.26
CA SER A 234 -31.87 -2.76 -10.70
C SER A 234 -31.48 -1.37 -11.15
N GLY A 235 -32.19 -0.34 -10.68
CA GLY A 235 -31.88 1.05 -10.97
C GLY A 235 -30.51 1.48 -10.45
N LEU A 236 -30.10 0.97 -9.28
CA LEU A 236 -28.74 1.17 -8.77
C LEU A 236 -27.68 0.56 -9.70
N LEU A 237 -27.87 -0.70 -10.10
CA LEU A 237 -26.94 -1.41 -10.99
C LEU A 237 -26.84 -0.73 -12.37
N GLU A 238 -27.97 -0.33 -12.95
CA GLU A 238 -28.01 0.40 -14.22
C GLU A 238 -27.31 1.76 -14.12
N THR A 239 -27.55 2.50 -13.05
CA THR A 239 -26.89 3.80 -12.81
C THR A 239 -25.36 3.63 -12.71
N GLN A 240 -24.91 2.62 -11.94
CA GLN A 240 -23.48 2.31 -11.79
C GLN A 240 -22.84 1.87 -13.11
N GLN A 241 -23.54 1.06 -13.91
CA GLN A 241 -23.06 0.63 -15.21
C GLN A 241 -22.97 1.79 -16.21
N GLN A 242 -23.99 2.65 -16.26
CA GLN A 242 -23.98 3.85 -17.10
C GLN A 242 -22.84 4.78 -16.72
N GLN A 243 -22.62 5.03 -15.42
CA GLN A 243 -21.50 5.83 -14.94
C GLN A 243 -20.15 5.20 -15.33
N ALA A 244 -19.98 3.88 -15.18
CA ALA A 244 -18.75 3.21 -15.56
C ALA A 244 -18.48 3.31 -17.07
N MET A 245 -19.52 3.28 -17.91
CA MET A 245 -19.40 3.45 -19.37
C MET A 245 -18.95 4.87 -19.78
N THR A 246 -19.10 5.88 -18.92
CA THR A 246 -18.55 7.23 -19.20
C THR A 246 -17.04 7.29 -19.14
N ILE A 247 -16.39 6.27 -18.56
CA ILE A 247 -14.94 6.19 -18.42
C ILE A 247 -14.37 5.51 -19.66
N SER A 248 -13.61 6.25 -20.46
CA SER A 248 -12.92 5.75 -21.66
C SER A 248 -11.41 5.79 -21.51
N ALA A 249 -10.72 4.90 -22.25
CA ALA A 249 -9.27 4.89 -22.34
C ALA A 249 -8.71 6.24 -22.81
N ASP A 250 -9.37 6.89 -23.78
CA ASP A 250 -8.97 8.21 -24.28
C ASP A 250 -9.04 9.30 -23.20
N ALA A 251 -10.11 9.29 -22.39
CA ALA A 251 -10.26 10.25 -21.30
C ALA A 251 -9.20 10.03 -20.21
N VAL A 252 -8.90 8.77 -19.87
CA VAL A 252 -7.83 8.40 -18.94
C VAL A 252 -6.46 8.80 -19.49
N ALA A 253 -6.18 8.53 -20.76
CA ALA A 253 -4.92 8.93 -21.40
C ALA A 253 -4.74 10.45 -21.41
N SER A 254 -5.81 11.22 -21.70
CA SER A 254 -5.79 12.68 -21.63
C SER A 254 -5.50 13.20 -20.21
N LEU A 255 -6.07 12.58 -19.19
CA LEU A 255 -5.76 12.88 -17.80
C LEU A 255 -4.31 12.56 -17.43
N LEU A 256 -3.80 11.40 -17.85
CA LEU A 256 -2.42 10.99 -17.60
C LEU A 256 -1.41 11.97 -18.21
N GLN A 257 -1.69 12.49 -19.42
CA GLN A 257 -0.86 13.50 -20.07
C GLN A 257 -0.79 14.83 -19.30
N ARG A 258 -1.83 15.15 -18.51
CA ARG A 258 -1.88 16.36 -17.67
C ARG A 258 -1.15 16.20 -16.34
N VAL A 259 -0.78 14.97 -15.95
CA VAL A 259 -0.04 14.74 -14.70
C VAL A 259 1.38 15.32 -14.85
N PRO A 260 1.82 16.25 -13.99
CA PRO A 260 3.15 16.84 -14.06
C PRO A 260 4.25 15.78 -14.02
N GLY A 261 5.26 15.91 -14.89
CA GLY A 261 6.42 15.01 -14.95
C GLY A 261 6.19 13.68 -15.68
N VAL A 262 4.95 13.20 -15.83
CA VAL A 262 4.66 11.89 -16.46
C VAL A 262 5.06 11.86 -17.93
N ALA A 263 4.80 12.94 -18.69
CA ALA A 263 5.14 13.02 -20.10
C ALA A 263 6.66 12.94 -20.35
N ALA A 264 7.47 13.60 -19.49
CA ALA A 264 8.93 13.53 -19.56
C ALA A 264 9.46 12.11 -19.27
N LEU A 265 8.69 11.33 -18.50
CA LEU A 265 9.07 9.97 -18.17
C LEU A 265 8.75 8.96 -19.29
N ASN A 266 7.92 9.34 -20.26
CA ASN A 266 7.47 8.46 -21.35
C ASN A 266 6.95 7.10 -20.85
N ILE A 267 6.19 7.11 -19.76
CA ILE A 267 5.65 5.89 -19.10
C ILE A 267 4.21 5.57 -19.51
N ILE A 268 3.57 6.45 -20.30
CA ILE A 268 2.19 6.26 -20.75
C ILE A 268 2.19 5.25 -21.90
N ASP A 269 1.94 3.99 -21.57
CA ASP A 269 1.70 2.91 -22.53
C ASP A 269 0.24 2.44 -22.52
N THR A 270 -0.15 1.66 -23.53
CA THR A 270 -1.50 1.07 -23.63
C THR A 270 -1.86 0.29 -22.38
N GLN A 271 -0.91 -0.44 -21.79
CA GLN A 271 -1.17 -1.26 -20.61
C GLN A 271 -1.46 -0.42 -19.35
N LEU A 272 -0.80 0.71 -19.14
CA LEU A 272 -1.09 1.64 -18.04
C LEU A 272 -2.48 2.24 -18.22
N VAL A 273 -2.80 2.69 -19.43
CA VAL A 273 -4.11 3.27 -19.75
C VAL A 273 -5.21 2.25 -19.52
N ASP A 274 -5.08 1.03 -20.04
CA ASP A 274 -6.08 -0.02 -19.92
C ASP A 274 -6.26 -0.44 -18.46
N ASN A 275 -5.17 -0.70 -17.74
CA ASN A 275 -5.21 -1.10 -16.33
C ASN A 275 -5.92 -0.06 -15.46
N ILE A 276 -5.60 1.23 -15.64
CA ILE A 276 -6.26 2.31 -14.90
C ILE A 276 -7.72 2.42 -15.33
N THR A 277 -8.02 2.38 -16.63
CA THR A 277 -9.40 2.46 -17.15
C THR A 277 -10.28 1.37 -16.55
N ASP A 278 -9.82 0.11 -16.57
CA ASP A 278 -10.54 -1.03 -16.04
C ASP A 278 -10.64 -0.99 -14.51
N HIS A 279 -9.62 -0.48 -13.82
CA HIS A 279 -9.69 -0.25 -12.38
C HIS A 279 -10.77 0.78 -12.03
N LEU A 280 -10.78 1.93 -12.71
CA LEU A 280 -11.77 2.99 -12.48
C LEU A 280 -13.19 2.52 -12.78
N ARG A 281 -13.39 1.79 -13.87
CA ARG A 281 -14.68 1.16 -14.20
C ARG A 281 -15.18 0.24 -13.09
N ARG A 282 -14.29 -0.62 -12.55
CA ARG A 282 -14.62 -1.48 -11.41
C ARG A 282 -14.95 -0.68 -10.15
N CYS A 283 -14.22 0.41 -9.85
CA CYS A 283 -14.51 1.26 -8.70
C CYS A 283 -15.87 1.94 -8.78
N VAL A 284 -16.32 2.33 -9.98
CA VAL A 284 -17.65 2.90 -10.19
C VAL A 284 -18.74 1.83 -10.15
N SER A 285 -18.51 0.68 -10.76
CA SER A 285 -19.46 -0.42 -10.76
C SER A 285 -19.65 -1.05 -9.37
N ALA A 286 -18.59 -1.12 -8.57
CA ALA A 286 -18.62 -1.68 -7.22
C ALA A 286 -17.88 -0.76 -6.22
N PRO A 287 -18.48 0.37 -5.80
CA PRO A 287 -17.82 1.29 -4.88
C PRO A 287 -17.57 0.68 -3.50
N ILE A 288 -16.35 0.89 -2.99
CA ILE A 288 -15.91 0.42 -1.66
C ILE A 288 -15.54 1.60 -0.80
N TRP A 289 -16.31 1.84 0.26
CA TRP A 289 -16.14 2.98 1.16
C TRP A 289 -15.97 2.57 2.62
N VAL A 290 -16.27 1.31 2.92
CA VAL A 290 -15.83 0.66 4.14
C VAL A 290 -14.70 -0.31 3.77
N PRO A 291 -13.46 0.19 3.54
CA PRO A 291 -12.35 -0.65 3.10
C PRO A 291 -12.11 -1.82 4.05
N GLU A 292 -11.60 -2.91 3.49
CA GLU A 292 -11.13 -4.06 4.25
C GLU A 292 -9.83 -3.67 4.95
N HIS A 293 -9.79 -3.84 6.27
CA HIS A 293 -8.58 -3.54 7.05
C HIS A 293 -7.51 -4.58 6.74
N ARG A 294 -6.48 -4.16 6.02
CA ARG A 294 -5.04 -4.42 6.25
C ARG A 294 -4.25 -4.06 4.99
N GLN A 295 -3.64 -2.87 5.02
CA GLN A 295 -2.63 -2.42 4.07
C GLN A 295 -1.27 -2.25 4.78
N SER A 296 -0.95 -3.09 5.78
CA SER A 296 0.32 -3.03 6.51
C SER A 296 1.55 -3.29 5.61
N SER A 297 1.36 -3.84 4.40
CA SER A 297 2.39 -3.97 3.36
C SER A 297 2.53 -2.72 2.47
N MET A 298 1.59 -1.79 2.51
CA MET A 298 1.53 -0.69 1.55
C MET A 298 2.53 0.42 1.85
N ASN A 299 2.83 0.69 3.11
CA ASN A 299 3.85 1.70 3.46
C ASN A 299 5.22 1.33 2.90
N ASN A 300 5.57 0.03 2.90
CA ASN A 300 6.81 -0.45 2.29
C ASN A 300 6.80 -0.29 0.76
N LEU A 301 5.67 -0.53 0.10
CA LEU A 301 5.52 -0.35 -1.35
C LEU A 301 5.54 1.14 -1.74
N LYS A 302 4.84 1.99 -0.98
CA LYS A 302 4.89 3.46 -1.08
C LYS A 302 6.31 3.97 -0.91
N ALA A 303 7.02 3.45 0.09
CA ALA A 303 8.42 3.77 0.32
C ALA A 303 9.33 3.22 -0.79
N ALA A 304 9.01 2.09 -1.42
CA ALA A 304 9.81 1.59 -2.55
C ALA A 304 9.58 2.38 -3.84
N TRP A 305 8.41 2.99 -4.02
CA TRP A 305 8.02 3.69 -5.25
C TRP A 305 7.39 5.07 -5.00
N PRO A 306 7.98 5.95 -4.19
CA PRO A 306 7.34 7.19 -3.75
C PRO A 306 6.84 8.04 -4.91
N ALA A 307 7.65 8.17 -5.95
CA ALA A 307 7.28 8.89 -7.15
C ALA A 307 6.06 8.34 -7.90
N ALA A 308 5.84 7.02 -7.89
CA ALA A 308 4.68 6.40 -8.52
C ALA A 308 3.40 6.78 -7.77
N PHE A 309 3.46 6.79 -6.44
CA PHE A 309 2.34 7.17 -5.58
C PHE A 309 2.09 8.69 -5.61
N ASP A 310 3.14 9.50 -5.78
CA ASP A 310 2.96 10.94 -6.02
C ASP A 310 2.23 11.21 -7.33
N MET A 311 2.57 10.49 -8.39
CA MET A 311 1.86 10.58 -9.67
C MET A 311 0.41 10.10 -9.52
N SER A 312 0.16 9.03 -8.74
CA SER A 312 -1.20 8.57 -8.51
C SER A 312 -2.04 9.59 -7.74
N LEU A 313 -1.50 10.25 -6.72
CA LEU A 313 -2.21 11.29 -5.97
C LEU A 313 -2.60 12.47 -6.87
N ARG A 314 -1.66 12.94 -7.70
CA ARG A 314 -1.92 14.02 -8.68
C ARG A 314 -2.94 13.60 -9.73
N PHE A 315 -2.83 12.37 -10.24
CA PHE A 315 -3.81 11.81 -11.17
C PHE A 315 -5.20 11.74 -10.53
N ILE A 316 -5.31 11.27 -9.29
CA ILE A 316 -6.57 11.19 -8.54
C ILE A 316 -7.17 12.58 -8.32
N ALA A 317 -6.36 13.60 -8.05
CA ALA A 317 -6.82 14.98 -7.93
C ALA A 317 -7.46 15.47 -9.24
N LEU A 318 -6.78 15.31 -10.37
CA LEU A 318 -7.31 15.66 -11.69
C LEU A 318 -8.57 14.85 -12.05
N LEU A 319 -8.56 13.57 -11.67
CA LEU A 319 -9.68 12.67 -11.90
C LEU A 319 -10.91 13.11 -11.08
N ARG A 320 -10.76 13.55 -9.83
CA ARG A 320 -11.84 14.07 -8.98
C ARG A 320 -12.44 15.38 -9.52
N GLU A 321 -11.61 16.23 -10.14
CA GLU A 321 -12.08 17.44 -10.81
C GLU A 321 -12.93 17.14 -12.04
N GLN A 322 -12.53 16.11 -12.82
CA GLN A 322 -13.17 15.79 -14.10
C GLN A 322 -14.32 14.77 -13.95
N PHE A 323 -14.22 13.88 -12.98
CA PHE A 323 -15.17 12.82 -12.73
C PHE A 323 -15.56 12.81 -11.25
N ALA A 324 -16.86 12.81 -10.96
CA ALA A 324 -17.39 12.65 -9.61
C ALA A 324 -17.30 11.17 -9.14
N ILE A 325 -16.12 10.56 -9.25
CA ILE A 325 -15.90 9.15 -8.90
C ILE A 325 -15.46 9.05 -7.43
N PRO A 326 -16.12 8.21 -6.61
CA PRO A 326 -15.70 7.94 -5.25
C PRO A 326 -14.49 7.00 -5.23
N LEU A 327 -13.27 7.56 -5.29
CA LEU A 327 -12.02 6.82 -5.13
C LEU A 327 -11.44 7.01 -3.74
N PHE A 328 -11.41 5.91 -2.99
CA PHE A 328 -10.88 5.82 -1.63
C PHE A 328 -9.61 4.96 -1.52
N ASP A 329 -9.28 4.18 -2.55
CA ASP A 329 -8.03 3.41 -2.63
C ASP A 329 -7.06 4.10 -3.60
N SER A 330 -6.21 4.99 -3.07
CA SER A 330 -5.14 5.64 -3.84
C SER A 330 -4.01 4.70 -4.22
N ASP A 331 -3.94 3.56 -3.54
CA ASP A 331 -2.70 2.81 -3.43
C ASP A 331 -2.56 1.83 -4.59
N LEU A 332 -3.67 1.22 -5.01
CA LEU A 332 -3.71 0.39 -6.23
C LEU A 332 -3.35 1.20 -7.49
N ILE A 333 -3.77 2.47 -7.58
CA ILE A 333 -3.39 3.33 -8.70
C ILE A 333 -1.88 3.60 -8.68
N GLY A 334 -1.31 3.84 -7.49
CA GLY A 334 0.14 3.96 -7.31
C GLY A 334 0.92 2.75 -7.82
N LEU A 335 0.41 1.54 -7.62
CA LEU A 335 1.02 0.32 -8.15
C LEU A 335 1.02 0.26 -9.68
N TYR A 336 -0.03 0.73 -10.36
CA TYR A 336 -0.03 0.77 -11.83
C TYR A 336 1.05 1.72 -12.36
N PHE A 337 1.25 2.88 -11.72
CA PHE A 337 2.36 3.77 -12.04
C PHE A 337 3.72 3.13 -11.76
N ALA A 338 3.88 2.40 -10.64
CA ALA A 338 5.12 1.71 -10.30
C ALA A 338 5.48 0.66 -11.36
N CYS A 339 4.50 -0.16 -11.76
CA CYS A 339 4.68 -1.13 -12.84
C CYS A 339 5.03 -0.46 -14.18
N ALA A 340 4.41 0.68 -14.51
CA ALA A 340 4.75 1.41 -15.73
C ALA A 340 6.16 1.98 -15.69
N LEU A 341 6.58 2.57 -14.57
CA LEU A 341 7.94 3.05 -14.36
C LEU A 341 8.97 1.93 -14.54
N GLU A 342 8.69 0.74 -14.00
CA GLU A 342 9.57 -0.42 -14.12
C GLU A 342 9.66 -0.97 -15.55
N ARG A 343 8.52 -1.04 -16.28
CA ARG A 343 8.50 -1.45 -17.70
C ARG A 343 9.27 -0.52 -18.62
N HIS A 344 9.24 0.78 -18.35
CA HIS A 344 9.88 1.82 -19.18
C HIS A 344 11.28 2.21 -18.70
N GLN A 345 11.91 1.39 -17.85
CA GLN A 345 13.34 1.48 -17.60
C GLN A 345 14.11 0.96 -18.84
N ASN A 346 14.37 1.85 -19.79
CA ASN A 346 15.00 1.50 -21.08
C ASN A 346 16.51 1.27 -20.99
N GLU A 347 17.17 1.64 -19.90
CA GLU A 347 18.63 1.56 -19.79
C GLU A 347 19.05 0.21 -19.21
N ARG A 348 19.49 -0.69 -20.11
CA ARG A 348 20.06 -1.97 -19.68
C ARG A 348 21.41 -1.72 -19.01
N GLN A 349 21.44 -1.99 -17.72
CA GLN A 349 22.58 -1.78 -16.87
C GLN A 349 23.73 -2.75 -17.21
N PRO A 350 24.95 -2.26 -17.50
CA PRO A 350 26.07 -3.11 -17.89
C PRO A 350 26.62 -3.91 -16.70
N ILE A 351 26.65 -5.23 -16.85
CA ILE A 351 27.29 -6.17 -15.93
C ILE A 351 28.46 -6.80 -16.69
N ILE A 352 29.67 -6.76 -16.13
CA ILE A 352 30.80 -7.48 -16.70
C ILE A 352 30.83 -8.89 -16.11
N LEU A 353 30.77 -9.91 -16.96
CA LEU A 353 30.98 -11.30 -16.56
C LEU A 353 32.39 -11.71 -16.94
N LEU A 354 33.28 -11.86 -15.95
CA LEU A 354 34.61 -12.41 -16.16
C LEU A 354 34.54 -13.94 -16.15
N SER A 355 34.67 -14.55 -17.32
CA SER A 355 34.69 -16.02 -17.51
C SER A 355 35.67 -16.40 -18.60
N ASP A 356 36.64 -17.25 -18.25
CA ASP A 356 37.66 -17.79 -19.17
C ASP A 356 37.12 -18.90 -20.08
N GLN A 357 36.00 -19.53 -19.71
CA GLN A 357 35.37 -20.60 -20.49
C GLN A 357 34.15 -20.09 -21.28
N ASN A 358 34.18 -20.22 -22.61
CA ASN A 358 33.14 -19.68 -23.50
C ASN A 358 31.74 -20.28 -23.26
N ALA A 359 31.64 -21.61 -23.16
CA ALA A 359 30.33 -22.25 -22.98
C ALA A 359 29.66 -21.85 -21.66
N ILE A 360 30.45 -21.77 -20.58
CA ILE A 360 29.98 -21.31 -19.27
C ILE A 360 29.63 -19.82 -19.31
N ALA A 361 30.44 -18.99 -19.97
CA ALA A 361 30.17 -17.55 -20.12
C ALA A 361 28.82 -17.30 -20.81
N THR A 362 28.53 -18.01 -21.91
CA THR A 362 27.27 -17.86 -22.65
C THR A 362 26.06 -18.32 -21.82
N ILE A 363 26.14 -19.47 -21.15
CA ILE A 363 25.04 -19.97 -20.30
C ILE A 363 24.79 -19.02 -19.12
N ASN A 364 25.86 -18.53 -18.49
CA ASN A 364 25.76 -17.61 -17.37
C ASN A 364 25.24 -16.23 -17.80
N GLN A 365 25.66 -15.72 -18.96
CA GLN A 365 25.06 -14.52 -19.58
C GLN A 365 23.56 -14.70 -19.77
N GLN A 366 23.12 -15.82 -20.36
CA GLN A 366 21.70 -16.09 -20.57
C GLN A 366 20.92 -16.22 -19.25
N ALA A 367 21.50 -16.88 -18.24
CA ALA A 367 20.88 -17.02 -16.93
C ALA A 367 20.69 -15.66 -16.25
N ILE A 368 21.71 -14.80 -16.28
CA ILE A 368 21.63 -13.44 -15.72
C ILE A 368 20.62 -12.61 -16.50
N GLU A 369 20.71 -12.53 -17.83
CA GLU A 369 19.83 -11.67 -18.65
C GLU A 369 18.36 -12.14 -18.65
N ARG A 370 18.10 -13.42 -18.37
CA ARG A 370 16.75 -13.96 -18.19
C ARG A 370 16.17 -13.63 -16.82
N ASP A 371 16.96 -13.84 -15.76
CA ASP A 371 16.45 -13.81 -14.39
C ASP A 371 16.62 -12.43 -13.73
N VAL A 372 17.54 -11.60 -14.21
CA VAL A 372 17.83 -10.26 -13.70
C VAL A 372 17.28 -9.22 -14.68
N LEU A 373 16.26 -8.48 -14.25
CA LEU A 373 15.61 -7.46 -15.07
C LEU A 373 16.56 -6.29 -15.40
N ASN A 374 16.39 -5.73 -16.59
CA ASN A 374 17.04 -4.50 -17.05
C ASN A 374 18.57 -4.50 -16.97
N CYS A 375 19.23 -5.64 -17.18
CA CYS A 375 20.68 -5.73 -17.32
C CYS A 375 21.13 -6.15 -18.72
N ARG A 376 22.38 -5.83 -19.07
CA ARG A 376 23.10 -6.33 -20.24
C ARG A 376 24.42 -6.90 -19.75
N VAL A 377 24.69 -8.15 -20.09
CA VAL A 377 25.95 -8.80 -19.70
C VAL A 377 26.97 -8.61 -20.82
N ILE A 378 28.14 -8.10 -20.45
CA ILE A 378 29.31 -7.97 -21.31
C ILE A 378 30.33 -9.01 -20.83
N ILE A 379 30.71 -9.94 -21.71
CA ILE A 379 31.65 -11.00 -21.35
C ILE A 379 33.07 -10.47 -21.47
N ALA A 380 33.84 -10.60 -20.39
CA ALA A 380 35.29 -10.45 -20.38
C ALA A 380 35.93 -11.82 -20.15
N ARG A 381 36.98 -12.14 -20.89
CA ARG A 381 37.70 -13.42 -20.77
C ARG A 381 38.94 -13.34 -19.90
N THR A 382 39.48 -12.13 -19.73
CA THR A 382 40.68 -11.89 -18.94
C THR A 382 40.49 -10.67 -18.03
N PRO A 383 41.24 -10.57 -16.92
CA PRO A 383 41.25 -9.35 -16.10
C PRO A 383 41.62 -8.09 -16.88
N GLY A 384 42.47 -8.21 -17.91
CA GLY A 384 42.81 -7.10 -18.80
C GLY A 384 41.60 -6.58 -19.58
N GLU A 385 40.77 -7.47 -20.11
CA GLU A 385 39.53 -7.09 -20.79
C GLU A 385 38.53 -6.41 -19.85
N VAL A 386 38.43 -6.85 -18.58
CA VAL A 386 37.59 -6.18 -17.57
C VAL A 386 38.01 -4.71 -17.43
N ILE A 387 39.31 -4.43 -17.37
CA ILE A 387 39.84 -3.06 -17.26
C ILE A 387 39.51 -2.25 -18.51
N SER A 388 39.77 -2.80 -19.70
CA SER A 388 39.49 -2.11 -20.97
C SER A 388 37.99 -1.79 -21.13
N ILE A 389 37.11 -2.76 -20.84
CA ILE A 389 35.65 -2.53 -20.90
C ILE A 389 35.24 -1.46 -19.89
N SER A 390 35.81 -1.49 -18.68
CA SER A 390 35.51 -0.50 -17.64
C SER A 390 35.95 0.93 -17.99
N GLN A 391 36.83 1.11 -18.98
CA GLN A 391 37.22 2.43 -19.50
C GLN A 391 36.19 2.98 -20.50
N GLU A 392 35.46 2.10 -21.20
CA GLU A 392 34.44 2.47 -22.20
C GLU A 392 33.04 2.56 -21.60
N VAL A 393 32.74 1.70 -20.62
CA VAL A 393 31.43 1.54 -20.00
C VAL A 393 31.62 1.36 -18.49
N GLU A 394 30.97 2.19 -17.67
CA GLU A 394 31.01 2.03 -16.20
C GLU A 394 30.09 0.86 -15.79
N PRO A 395 30.63 -0.29 -15.32
CA PRO A 395 29.80 -1.44 -14.97
C PRO A 395 29.18 -1.28 -13.58
N LEU A 396 27.93 -1.69 -13.42
CA LEU A 396 27.29 -1.74 -12.10
C LEU A 396 27.82 -2.85 -11.21
N LEU A 397 28.18 -3.97 -11.83
CA LEU A 397 28.68 -5.17 -11.16
C LEU A 397 29.69 -5.90 -12.06
N ILE A 398 30.75 -6.40 -11.45
CA ILE A 398 31.67 -7.35 -12.06
C ILE A 398 31.43 -8.72 -11.42
N VAL A 399 30.91 -9.67 -12.18
CA VAL A 399 30.76 -11.06 -11.74
C VAL A 399 32.04 -11.82 -12.11
N ASN A 400 32.86 -12.14 -11.11
CA ASN A 400 34.04 -12.97 -11.31
C ASN A 400 33.66 -14.46 -11.25
N ASN A 401 33.48 -15.05 -12.44
CA ASN A 401 33.20 -16.47 -12.62
C ASN A 401 34.45 -17.30 -12.92
N SER A 402 35.58 -16.65 -13.10
CA SER A 402 36.87 -17.26 -13.42
C SER A 402 37.67 -17.67 -12.19
N HIS A 403 38.84 -18.27 -12.41
CA HIS A 403 39.83 -18.55 -11.37
C HIS A 403 40.73 -17.35 -11.04
N TYR A 404 40.69 -16.27 -11.83
CA TYR A 404 41.56 -15.11 -11.65
C TYR A 404 41.25 -14.34 -10.35
N LEU A 405 42.31 -13.85 -9.72
CA LEU A 405 42.20 -12.83 -8.67
C LEU A 405 42.14 -11.46 -9.33
N LEU A 406 41.10 -10.70 -9.00
CA LEU A 406 40.95 -9.33 -9.46
C LEU A 406 41.63 -8.37 -8.48
N ASN A 407 42.14 -7.27 -9.02
CA ASN A 407 42.78 -6.23 -8.23
C ASN A 407 41.77 -5.59 -7.25
N GLU A 408 42.17 -5.37 -6.00
CA GLU A 408 41.33 -4.76 -4.95
C GLU A 408 40.83 -3.34 -5.29
N SER A 409 41.47 -2.65 -6.23
CA SER A 409 41.01 -1.35 -6.75
C SER A 409 39.73 -1.43 -7.58
N LEU A 410 39.38 -2.61 -8.11
CA LEU A 410 38.12 -2.83 -8.82
C LEU A 410 36.97 -2.91 -7.81
N LYS A 411 36.00 -2.00 -7.95
CA LYS A 411 34.82 -1.93 -7.08
C LYS A 411 33.71 -2.85 -7.60
N ASN A 412 32.76 -3.16 -6.73
CA ASN A 412 31.55 -3.91 -7.06
C ASN A 412 31.82 -5.29 -7.70
N VAL A 413 32.76 -6.05 -7.13
CA VAL A 413 33.09 -7.41 -7.61
C VAL A 413 32.34 -8.45 -6.77
N LEU A 414 31.63 -9.36 -7.45
CA LEU A 414 30.95 -10.50 -6.84
C LEU A 414 31.51 -11.80 -7.43
N THR A 415 31.98 -12.69 -6.58
CA THR A 415 32.59 -13.96 -7.02
C THR A 415 31.57 -15.09 -6.92
N ILE A 416 31.11 -15.60 -8.06
CA ILE A 416 30.27 -16.81 -8.14
C ILE A 416 31.03 -17.81 -9.00
N LYS A 417 31.35 -18.98 -8.46
CA LYS A 417 32.05 -20.04 -9.22
C LYS A 417 31.05 -20.95 -9.93
N ASN A 418 31.47 -21.54 -11.04
CA ASN A 418 30.71 -22.52 -11.85
C ASN A 418 29.48 -21.92 -12.56
N ILE A 419 28.58 -22.77 -13.06
CA ILE A 419 27.32 -22.35 -13.68
C ILE A 419 26.46 -21.64 -12.61
N ILE A 420 25.98 -20.44 -12.93
CA ILE A 420 25.17 -19.62 -12.05
C ILE A 420 23.80 -20.29 -11.91
N SER A 421 23.49 -20.74 -10.69
CA SER A 421 22.18 -21.28 -10.31
C SER A 421 21.20 -20.17 -9.93
N SER A 422 19.94 -20.53 -9.64
CA SER A 422 18.94 -19.60 -9.12
C SER A 422 19.40 -18.85 -7.86
N ALA A 423 20.18 -19.51 -6.99
CA ALA A 423 20.77 -18.85 -5.82
C ALA A 423 21.83 -17.80 -6.21
N GLY A 424 22.60 -18.06 -7.27
CA GLY A 424 23.57 -17.12 -7.81
C GLY A 424 22.90 -15.92 -8.48
N THR A 425 21.80 -16.13 -9.23
CA THR A 425 21.03 -15.01 -9.80
C THR A 425 20.35 -14.17 -8.71
N GLU A 426 19.86 -14.78 -7.62
CA GLU A 426 19.37 -14.03 -6.44
C GLU A 426 20.47 -13.21 -5.74
N GLN A 427 21.70 -13.73 -5.64
CA GLN A 427 22.83 -12.93 -5.13
C GLN A 427 23.12 -11.72 -6.02
N ILE A 428 23.08 -11.89 -7.33
CA ILE A 428 23.26 -10.80 -8.30
C ILE A 428 22.13 -9.77 -8.15
N LYS A 429 20.87 -10.21 -8.03
CA LYS A 429 19.72 -9.31 -7.79
C LYS A 429 19.87 -8.53 -6.50
N SER A 430 20.22 -9.21 -5.40
CA SER A 430 20.45 -8.58 -4.10
C SER A 430 21.56 -7.53 -4.20
N PHE A 431 22.67 -7.86 -4.87
CA PHE A 431 23.76 -6.92 -5.08
C PHE A 431 23.31 -5.68 -5.87
N LEU A 432 22.65 -5.89 -7.01
CA LEU A 432 22.18 -4.80 -7.88
C LEU A 432 21.06 -3.97 -7.26
N ALA A 433 20.30 -4.54 -6.31
CA ALA A 433 19.23 -3.83 -5.63
C ALA A 433 19.74 -2.87 -4.55
N THR A 434 20.81 -3.23 -3.82
CA THR A 434 21.14 -2.54 -2.56
C THR A 434 22.63 -2.36 -2.26
N ALA A 435 23.53 -3.16 -2.85
CA ALA A 435 24.94 -3.18 -2.43
C ALA A 435 25.72 -1.91 -2.81
N PHE A 436 25.38 -1.26 -3.93
CA PHE A 436 26.02 0.01 -4.31
C PHE A 436 25.71 1.13 -3.31
N ILE A 437 24.45 1.21 -2.86
CA ILE A 437 24.03 2.22 -1.88
C ILE A 437 24.66 1.91 -0.52
N ARG A 438 24.67 0.64 -0.09
CA ARG A 438 25.31 0.23 1.17
C ARG A 438 26.81 0.50 1.20
N GLN A 439 27.51 0.35 0.09
CA GLN A 439 28.96 0.57 0.03
C GLN A 439 29.35 2.05 0.01
N GLN A 440 28.50 2.92 -0.53
CA GLN A 440 28.79 4.35 -0.71
C GLN A 440 27.57 5.23 -0.40
N PRO A 441 26.95 5.12 0.80
CA PRO A 441 25.75 5.89 1.13
C PRO A 441 26.00 7.41 1.10
N GLU A 442 27.23 7.85 1.37
CA GLU A 442 27.63 9.26 1.39
C GLU A 442 27.55 9.93 0.01
N ARG A 443 27.48 9.15 -1.08
CA ARG A 443 27.23 9.71 -2.42
C ARG A 443 25.81 10.21 -2.59
N PHE A 444 24.89 9.68 -1.78
CA PHE A 444 23.46 9.95 -1.86
C PHE A 444 23.01 10.83 -0.70
N PHE A 445 23.59 10.66 0.48
CA PHE A 445 23.24 11.39 1.69
C PHE A 445 24.37 12.33 2.07
N SER A 446 24.12 13.63 2.04
CA SER A 446 25.17 14.64 2.27
C SER A 446 25.25 15.07 3.72
N GLU A 447 26.46 15.07 4.28
CA GLU A 447 26.75 15.68 5.58
C GLU A 447 26.46 17.18 5.57
N SER A 448 26.81 17.88 4.49
CA SER A 448 26.75 19.34 4.40
C SER A 448 25.34 19.95 4.47
N GLY A 449 24.29 19.14 4.26
CA GLY A 449 22.90 19.52 4.46
C GLY A 449 22.21 18.76 5.61
N SER A 450 22.93 17.92 6.34
CA SER A 450 22.39 17.18 7.49
C SER A 450 22.62 17.97 8.78
N PHE A 451 21.60 18.12 9.62
CA PHE A 451 21.68 18.94 10.83
C PHE A 451 20.66 18.57 11.90
N HIS A 452 20.82 19.10 13.11
CA HIS A 452 19.80 19.04 14.16
C HIS A 452 18.85 20.25 14.04
N TYR A 453 17.54 19.99 14.03
CA TYR A 453 16.50 21.00 14.02
C TYR A 453 15.83 21.08 15.40
N SER A 454 15.96 22.23 16.05
CA SER A 454 15.43 22.47 17.39
C SER A 454 13.98 22.94 17.33
N ASN A 455 13.07 22.02 17.01
CA ASN A 455 11.63 22.29 17.03
C ASN A 455 11.11 22.49 18.45
N THR A 456 9.92 23.07 18.59
CA THR A 456 9.19 23.07 19.88
C THR A 456 8.17 21.92 19.96
N PRO A 457 7.75 21.48 21.16
CA PRO A 457 6.79 20.37 21.31
C PRO A 457 5.45 20.57 20.60
N ASN A 458 5.05 21.83 20.35
CA ASN A 458 3.77 22.18 19.72
C ASN A 458 3.94 22.75 18.30
N GLU A 459 5.14 22.67 17.72
CA GLU A 459 5.39 23.18 16.37
C GLU A 459 4.69 22.29 15.34
N GLY A 460 3.93 22.91 14.43
CA GLY A 460 3.20 22.18 13.41
C GLY A 460 4.12 21.63 12.33
N TRP A 461 3.79 20.43 11.80
CA TRP A 461 4.53 19.79 10.71
C TRP A 461 4.80 20.70 9.50
N PRO A 462 3.82 21.49 8.99
CA PRO A 462 4.08 22.39 7.86
C PRO A 462 5.14 23.45 8.14
N ASP A 463 5.20 23.96 9.37
CA ASP A 463 6.18 24.97 9.77
C ASP A 463 7.59 24.37 9.91
N ILE A 464 7.69 23.17 10.46
CA ILE A 464 8.95 22.42 10.57
C ILE A 464 9.55 22.22 9.18
N ILE A 465 8.77 21.68 8.23
CA ILE A 465 9.25 21.41 6.87
C ILE A 465 9.63 22.70 6.15
N ARG A 466 8.81 23.75 6.23
CA ARG A 466 9.11 25.04 5.62
C ARG A 466 10.43 25.62 6.13
N GLN A 467 10.69 25.55 7.43
CA GLN A 467 11.93 26.08 8.02
C GLN A 467 13.15 25.23 7.66
N ILE A 468 13.03 23.89 7.68
CA ILE A 468 14.09 22.98 7.22
C ILE A 468 14.45 23.28 5.77
N CYS A 469 13.46 23.37 4.87
CA CYS A 469 13.70 23.66 3.45
C CYS A 469 14.31 25.06 3.26
N THR A 470 13.83 26.09 3.98
CA THR A 470 14.41 27.45 3.93
C THR A 470 15.90 27.44 4.29
N ARG A 471 16.29 26.67 5.31
CA ARG A 471 17.69 26.52 5.70
C ARG A 471 18.51 25.82 4.60
N LEU A 472 17.99 24.75 4.01
CA LEU A 472 18.67 24.02 2.93
C LEU A 472 18.84 24.89 1.67
N VAL A 473 17.87 25.75 1.34
CA VAL A 473 17.98 26.74 0.25
C VAL A 473 19.10 27.75 0.54
N THR A 474 19.11 28.28 1.77
CA THR A 474 20.14 29.24 2.20
C THR A 474 21.55 28.64 2.14
N GLN A 475 21.67 27.35 2.42
CA GLN A 475 22.92 26.58 2.32
C GLN A 475 23.23 26.10 0.90
N HIS A 476 22.39 26.44 -0.09
CA HIS A 476 22.51 26.03 -1.49
C HIS A 476 22.51 24.51 -1.71
N GLN A 477 21.87 23.78 -0.79
CA GLN A 477 21.71 22.33 -0.85
C GLN A 477 20.52 21.93 -1.71
N ILE A 478 19.44 22.73 -1.69
CA ILE A 478 18.26 22.61 -2.56
C ILE A 478 17.92 23.96 -3.20
N THR A 479 17.10 23.95 -4.24
CA THR A 479 16.56 25.17 -4.88
C THR A 479 15.26 25.65 -4.23
N ASP A 480 14.88 26.90 -4.46
CA ASP A 480 13.56 27.43 -4.06
C ASP A 480 12.40 26.61 -4.65
N ASP A 481 12.56 26.19 -5.90
CA ASP A 481 11.59 25.36 -6.62
C ASP A 481 11.46 23.95 -6.00
N GLU A 482 12.57 23.32 -5.61
CA GLU A 482 12.56 22.07 -4.83
C GLU A 482 11.87 22.25 -3.48
N SER A 483 12.19 23.32 -2.76
CA SER A 483 11.57 23.67 -1.48
C SER A 483 10.04 23.81 -1.60
N GLN A 484 9.56 24.53 -2.64
CA GLN A 484 8.13 24.70 -2.88
C GLN A 484 7.44 23.37 -3.19
N ARG A 485 8.05 22.52 -4.03
CA ARG A 485 7.50 21.20 -4.37
C ARG A 485 7.42 20.28 -3.15
N ILE A 486 8.46 20.26 -2.30
CA ILE A 486 8.46 19.48 -1.05
C ILE A 486 7.34 19.96 -0.13
N CYS A 487 7.24 21.27 0.12
CA CYS A 487 6.20 21.82 1.02
C CYS A 487 4.79 21.54 0.48
N ALA A 488 4.57 21.70 -0.83
CA ALA A 488 3.29 21.40 -1.45
C ALA A 488 2.92 19.92 -1.28
N ARG A 489 3.87 19.01 -1.52
CA ARG A 489 3.66 17.57 -1.40
C ARG A 489 3.34 17.14 0.04
N GLU A 490 4.03 17.71 1.02
CA GLU A 490 3.76 17.42 2.44
C GLU A 490 2.40 17.98 2.90
N GLY A 491 1.88 19.00 2.22
CA GLY A 491 0.54 19.55 2.44
C GLY A 491 -0.61 18.70 1.88
N GLU A 492 -0.33 17.70 1.03
CA GLU A 492 -1.37 16.82 0.45
C GLU A 492 -1.94 15.80 1.46
N GLY A 493 -1.31 15.65 2.63
CA GLY A 493 -1.84 14.84 3.75
C GLY A 493 -1.56 13.35 3.68
N GLU A 494 -0.81 12.87 2.67
CA GLU A 494 -0.30 11.49 2.56
C GLU A 494 1.23 11.51 2.73
N ASN A 495 1.71 11.91 3.90
CA ASN A 495 3.13 12.02 4.22
C ASN A 495 3.77 10.62 4.28
N LEU A 496 4.92 10.46 3.63
CA LEU A 496 5.66 9.20 3.66
C LEU A 496 6.45 9.09 4.96
N ILE A 497 6.06 8.15 5.81
CA ILE A 497 6.71 7.88 7.09
C ILE A 497 7.15 6.43 7.12
N VAL A 498 8.43 6.19 7.44
CA VAL A 498 9.02 4.86 7.56
C VAL A 498 9.73 4.80 8.91
N ASN A 499 9.21 3.99 9.82
CA ASN A 499 9.80 3.71 11.13
C ASN A 499 10.23 4.99 11.90
N HIS A 500 9.28 5.92 12.11
CA HIS A 500 9.47 7.23 12.77
C HIS A 500 10.37 8.23 12.03
N LEU A 501 10.74 7.94 10.79
CA LEU A 501 11.48 8.84 9.90
C LEU A 501 10.57 9.27 8.75
N ALA A 502 10.27 10.57 8.68
CA ALA A 502 9.51 11.13 7.56
C ALA A 502 10.44 11.39 6.37
N ILE A 503 9.96 11.13 5.15
CA ILE A 503 10.74 11.29 3.91
C ILE A 503 10.05 12.29 2.97
N PRO A 504 10.07 13.60 3.27
CA PRO A 504 9.63 14.62 2.33
C PRO A 504 10.52 14.60 1.09
N HIS A 505 9.91 14.54 -0.09
CA HIS A 505 10.65 14.36 -1.32
C HIS A 505 10.06 15.14 -2.49
N CYS A 506 10.88 15.38 -3.51
CA CYS A 506 10.43 15.90 -4.78
C CYS A 506 11.29 15.41 -5.96
N TRP A 507 10.73 15.54 -7.15
CA TRP A 507 11.50 15.50 -8.38
C TRP A 507 12.23 16.83 -8.57
N SER A 508 13.52 16.74 -8.86
CA SER A 508 14.40 17.85 -9.18
C SER A 508 14.63 17.92 -10.68
N GLU A 509 14.50 19.11 -11.24
CA GLU A 509 14.92 19.41 -12.63
C GLU A 509 16.43 19.59 -12.75
N GLN A 510 17.17 19.60 -11.64
CA GLN A 510 18.62 19.62 -11.71
C GLN A 510 19.12 18.29 -12.29
N LYS A 511 20.03 18.34 -13.27
CA LYS A 511 20.77 17.17 -13.79
C LYS A 511 21.78 16.60 -12.78
N ARG A 512 21.57 16.82 -11.49
CA ARG A 512 22.41 16.33 -10.40
C ARG A 512 21.82 15.01 -9.92
N ARG A 513 22.69 14.07 -9.53
CA ARG A 513 22.32 12.83 -8.83
C ARG A 513 21.44 13.09 -7.60
N PHE A 514 20.78 12.05 -7.13
CA PHE A 514 19.99 12.02 -5.92
C PHE A 514 20.71 12.68 -4.75
N ARG A 515 19.98 13.51 -4.01
CA ARG A 515 20.46 14.20 -2.82
C ARG A 515 19.51 13.96 -1.66
N GLY A 516 20.03 13.37 -0.60
CA GLY A 516 19.35 13.15 0.66
C GLY A 516 20.01 13.95 1.79
N PHE A 517 19.21 14.50 2.69
CA PHE A 517 19.66 15.28 3.83
C PHE A 517 18.98 14.79 5.09
N PHE A 518 19.75 14.32 6.07
CA PHE A 518 19.23 13.74 7.30
C PHE A 518 19.15 14.80 8.40
N ILE A 519 17.96 14.97 8.97
CA ILE A 519 17.69 15.96 10.01
C ILE A 519 17.11 15.26 11.24
N THR A 520 17.67 15.55 12.41
CA THR A 520 17.13 15.08 13.69
C THR A 520 16.24 16.15 14.30
N LEU A 521 15.10 15.77 14.89
CA LEU A 521 14.21 16.70 15.60
C LEU A 521 14.51 16.69 17.09
N ALA A 522 14.42 17.84 17.75
CA ALA A 522 14.57 17.96 19.21
C ALA A 522 13.42 17.30 19.98
N HIS A 523 12.21 17.36 19.42
CA HIS A 523 11.03 16.70 19.98
C HIS A 523 10.30 15.90 18.90
N THR A 524 9.88 14.69 19.24
CA THR A 524 9.00 13.88 18.39
C THR A 524 7.67 14.61 18.16
N VAL A 525 7.23 14.64 16.91
CA VAL A 525 5.96 15.27 16.49
C VAL A 525 5.00 14.23 15.92
N GLN A 526 3.70 14.53 15.90
CA GLN A 526 2.69 13.65 15.30
C GLN A 526 2.39 14.11 13.87
N VAL A 527 2.58 13.22 12.90
CA VAL A 527 2.26 13.44 11.48
C VAL A 527 1.37 12.28 11.05
N ASN A 528 0.15 12.57 10.58
CA ASN A 528 -0.83 11.53 10.21
C ASN A 528 -1.08 10.45 11.29
N ASN A 529 -1.07 10.85 12.57
CA ASN A 529 -1.16 9.95 13.74
C ASN A 529 0.03 8.99 13.91
N GLU A 530 1.12 9.21 13.19
CA GLU A 530 2.39 8.50 13.39
C GLU A 530 3.42 9.41 14.08
N PRO A 531 4.20 8.90 15.05
CA PRO A 531 5.27 9.68 15.68
C PRO A 531 6.44 9.82 14.71
N VAL A 532 6.97 11.03 14.56
CA VAL A 532 8.13 11.34 13.72
C VAL A 532 9.22 11.99 14.58
N SER A 533 10.41 11.39 14.57
CA SER A 533 11.59 11.87 15.32
C SER A 533 12.69 12.38 14.39
N HIS A 534 12.69 11.95 13.12
CA HIS A 534 13.70 12.32 12.13
C HIS A 534 13.07 12.65 10.79
N VAL A 535 13.78 13.44 9.99
CA VAL A 535 13.36 13.86 8.64
C VAL A 535 14.49 13.56 7.66
N LEU A 536 14.15 13.00 6.51
CA LEU A 536 15.06 12.80 5.39
C LEU A 536 14.53 13.55 4.17
N ILE A 537 15.07 14.74 3.91
CA ILE A 537 14.71 15.48 2.70
C ILE A 537 15.39 14.82 1.51
N ALA A 538 14.61 14.39 0.51
CA ALA A 538 15.11 13.70 -0.67
C ALA A 538 14.75 14.44 -1.97
N CYS A 539 15.77 14.78 -2.77
CA CYS A 539 15.61 15.35 -4.10
C CYS A 539 16.10 14.33 -5.13
N ALA A 540 15.18 13.74 -5.89
CA ALA A 540 15.50 12.77 -6.93
C ALA A 540 15.59 13.47 -8.29
N ALA A 541 16.64 13.19 -9.07
CA ALA A 541 16.77 13.73 -10.41
C ALA A 541 15.76 13.06 -11.35
N ALA A 542 15.05 13.84 -12.16
CA ALA A 542 14.06 13.28 -13.11
C ALA A 542 14.68 12.33 -14.16
N ASP A 543 15.97 12.49 -14.46
CA ASP A 543 16.74 11.65 -15.39
C ASP A 543 17.39 10.43 -14.71
N ALA A 544 17.66 10.48 -13.40
CA ALA A 544 18.30 9.41 -12.65
C ALA A 544 17.32 8.34 -12.12
N ARG A 545 16.51 7.76 -13.02
CA ARG A 545 15.47 6.76 -12.65
C ARG A 545 16.01 5.52 -11.94
N HIS A 546 17.30 5.20 -12.11
CA HIS A 546 17.97 4.08 -11.42
C HIS A 546 18.14 4.35 -9.91
N GLU A 547 18.14 5.62 -9.49
CA GLU A 547 18.27 6.05 -8.10
C GLU A 547 16.94 5.93 -7.34
N LEU A 548 15.82 5.58 -8.00
CA LEU A 548 14.55 5.27 -7.33
C LEU A 548 14.67 4.09 -6.35
N LYS A 549 15.60 3.16 -6.60
CA LYS A 549 15.89 2.04 -5.69
C LYS A 549 16.46 2.49 -4.33
N ILE A 550 16.92 3.74 -4.22
CA ILE A 550 17.36 4.30 -2.94
C ILE A 550 16.24 4.30 -1.92
N PHE A 551 15.01 4.61 -2.34
CA PHE A 551 13.88 4.60 -1.42
C PHE A 551 13.49 3.17 -1.00
N SER A 552 13.51 2.20 -1.93
CA SER A 552 13.33 0.77 -1.57
C SER A 552 14.38 0.28 -0.58
N TYR A 553 15.64 0.66 -0.78
CA TYR A 553 16.73 0.33 0.11
C TYR A 553 16.57 0.98 1.49
N LEU A 554 16.27 2.29 1.54
CA LEU A 554 15.98 2.99 2.79
C LEU A 554 14.84 2.30 3.56
N ALA A 555 13.74 1.98 2.88
CA ALA A 555 12.62 1.28 3.48
C ALA A 555 13.04 -0.06 4.07
N SER A 556 13.79 -0.86 3.30
CA SER A 556 14.29 -2.16 3.75
C SER A 556 15.19 -2.05 4.98
N VAL A 557 16.14 -1.10 5.00
CA VAL A 557 17.07 -0.94 6.13
C VAL A 557 16.31 -0.42 7.35
N LEU A 558 15.51 0.63 7.20
CA LEU A 558 14.75 1.22 8.30
C LEU A 558 13.78 0.21 8.93
N CYS A 559 13.06 -0.57 8.13
CA CYS A 559 12.14 -1.60 8.63
C CYS A 559 12.85 -2.83 9.20
N SER A 560 14.11 -3.06 8.85
CA SER A 560 14.91 -4.14 9.45
C SER A 560 15.36 -3.83 10.89
N HIS A 561 15.23 -2.57 11.33
CA HIS A 561 15.62 -2.12 12.66
C HIS A 561 14.42 -1.78 13.56
N PRO A 562 14.54 -1.96 14.89
CA PRO A 562 13.54 -1.49 15.85
C PRO A 562 13.35 0.03 15.79
N ALA A 563 12.12 0.47 16.09
CA ALA A 563 11.74 1.88 16.20
C ALA A 563 12.63 2.69 17.15
N GLU A 564 13.04 2.10 18.27
CA GLU A 564 13.90 2.75 19.25
C GLU A 564 15.29 3.03 18.67
N THR A 565 15.83 2.09 17.89
CA THR A 565 17.13 2.27 17.22
C THR A 565 17.08 3.44 16.25
N ILE A 566 15.98 3.59 15.51
CA ILE A 566 15.81 4.75 14.62
C ILE A 566 15.68 6.03 15.44
N CYS A 567 14.85 6.05 16.48
CA CYS A 567 14.68 7.22 17.35
C CYS A 567 15.99 7.69 18.01
N GLU A 568 16.91 6.77 18.34
CA GLU A 568 18.19 7.07 19.00
C GLU A 568 19.28 7.63 18.07
N LEU A 569 19.03 7.73 16.75
CA LEU A 569 19.99 8.30 15.80
C LEU A 569 20.33 9.76 16.17
N LYS A 570 21.60 10.01 16.50
CA LYS A 570 22.05 11.33 17.00
C LYS A 570 22.48 12.32 15.92
N GLY A 571 22.58 11.89 14.66
CA GLY A 571 23.01 12.74 13.55
C GLY A 571 23.49 11.93 12.35
N TYR A 572 24.11 12.63 11.39
CA TYR A 572 24.53 12.10 10.09
C TYR A 572 25.39 10.82 10.19
N GLU A 573 26.43 10.82 11.02
CA GLU A 573 27.33 9.66 11.16
C GLU A 573 26.60 8.40 11.64
N ALA A 574 25.67 8.54 12.58
CA ALA A 574 24.87 7.42 13.08
C ALA A 574 23.94 6.88 11.98
N PHE A 575 23.35 7.78 11.19
CA PHE A 575 22.49 7.42 10.07
C PHE A 575 23.26 6.69 8.95
N ILE A 576 24.42 7.20 8.54
CA ILE A 576 25.29 6.54 7.57
C ILE A 576 25.77 5.17 8.07
N GLY A 577 26.16 5.09 9.35
CA GLY A 577 26.55 3.84 9.98
C GLY A 577 25.43 2.80 10.01
N LEU A 578 24.18 3.23 10.15
CA LEU A 578 23.00 2.37 10.04
C LEU A 578 22.79 1.87 8.62
N LEU A 579 22.92 2.72 7.60
CA LEU A 579 22.79 2.30 6.20
C LEU A 579 23.84 1.25 5.81
N LYS A 580 25.07 1.35 6.31
CA LYS A 580 26.15 0.41 5.95
C LYS A 580 25.97 -1.03 6.46
N GLN A 581 25.04 -1.28 7.39
CA GLN A 581 24.72 -2.60 7.92
C GLN A 581 23.99 -3.43 6.86
#